data_AF-A0A101GVM7-F1
#
_entry.id   AF-A0A101GVM7-F1
#
_cell.length_a   1.000
_cell.length_b   1.000
_cell.length_c   1.000
_cell.angle_alpha   90.00
_cell.angle_beta   90.00
_cell.angle_gamma   90.00
#
_symmetry.space_group_name_H-M   'P 1'
#
loop_
_entity.id
_entity.type
_entity.pdbx_description
1 polymer ?
#
loop_
_entity_poly.entity_id
_entity_poly.type
_entity_poly.pdbx_seq_one_letter_code
_entity_poly.pdbx_strand_id
1 'polypeptide(L)' 'MKYEILSTGRFKKDLKAIMKRGYNIQLLQDVVSLLAAGIPLPEKNKDHMLTGDWTRHRECHITPDWL' A
#
# COMPACT_ATOMS: atom_id res chain seq x y z
N MET A 1 -3.75 -0.46 -18.27
CA MET A 1 -3.58 -1.89 -17.92
C MET A 1 -4.30 -2.11 -16.60
N LYS A 2 -4.92 -3.26 -16.36
CA LYS A 2 -5.45 -3.63 -15.04
C LYS A 2 -4.54 -4.70 -14.46
N TYR A 3 -3.91 -4.42 -13.33
CA TYR A 3 -3.08 -5.38 -12.61
C TYR A 3 -3.95 -6.27 -11.72
N GLU A 4 -3.55 -7.53 -11.57
CA GLU A 4 -4.15 -8.45 -10.62
C GLU A 4 -3.57 -8.19 -9.22
N ILE A 5 -4.44 -8.10 -8.22
CA ILE A 5 -4.03 -7.89 -6.83
C ILE A 5 -3.85 -9.26 -6.15
N LEU A 6 -2.63 -9.54 -5.73
CA LEU A 6 -2.30 -10.69 -4.90
C LEU A 6 -1.97 -10.24 -3.47
N SER A 7 -2.53 -10.93 -2.48
CA SER A 7 -2.32 -10.61 -1.06
C SER A 7 -1.62 -11.74 -0.32
N THR A 8 -0.59 -11.40 0.44
CA THR A 8 0.14 -12.38 1.26
C THR A 8 -0.60 -12.67 2.57
N GLY A 9 -0.29 -13.81 3.20
CA GLY A 9 -0.83 -14.13 4.53
C GLY A 9 -0.41 -13.13 5.61
N ARG A 10 0.78 -12.53 5.48
CA ARG A 10 1.28 -11.47 6.37
C ARG A 10 0.42 -10.21 6.23
N PHE A 11 0.23 -9.74 4.99
CA PHE A 11 -0.61 -8.57 4.70
C PHE A 11 -2.03 -8.71 5.28
N LYS A 12 -2.66 -9.89 5.13
CA LYS A 12 -4.00 -10.13 5.70
C LYS A 12 -4.04 -10.02 7.23
N LYS A 13 -2.96 -10.40 7.93
CA LYS A 13 -2.87 -10.25 9.39
C LYS A 13 -2.69 -8.79 9.78
N ASP A 14 -1.83 -8.06 9.07
CA ASP A 14 -1.55 -6.65 9.32
C ASP A 14 -2.78 -5.78 9.05
N LEU A 15 -3.51 -6.06 7.95
CA LEU A 15 -4.78 -5.41 7.63
C LEU A 15 -5.80 -5.55 8.77
N LYS A 16 -5.95 -6.78 9.33
CA LYS A 16 -6.83 -7.00 10.48
C LYS A 16 -6.36 -6.24 11.72
N ALA A 17 -5.06 -6.11 11.94
CA ALA A 17 -4.52 -5.39 13.09
C ALA A 17 -4.79 -3.89 13.00
N ILE A 18 -4.56 -3.25 11.85
CA ILE A 18 -4.82 -1.82 11.66
C ILE A 18 -6.32 -1.49 11.69
N MET A 19 -7.17 -2.39 11.19
CA MET A 19 -8.63 -2.28 11.32
C MET A 19 -9.05 -2.21 12.79
N LYS A 20 -8.50 -3.09 13.62
CA LYS A 20 -8.75 -3.08 15.07
C LYS A 20 -8.22 -1.84 15.78
N ARG A 21 -7.15 -1.22 15.25
CA ARG A 21 -6.58 0.04 15.76
C ARG A 21 -7.36 1.27 15.31
N GLY A 22 -8.39 1.13 14.47
CA GLY A 22 -9.24 2.23 14.02
C GLY A 22 -8.69 3.03 12.83
N TYR A 23 -7.75 2.47 12.07
CA TYR A 23 -7.23 3.12 10.87
C TYR A 23 -8.32 3.23 9.80
N ASN A 24 -8.30 4.32 9.04
CA ASN A 24 -9.24 4.52 7.93
C ASN A 24 -8.83 3.67 6.71
N ILE A 25 -9.41 2.47 6.59
CA ILE A 25 -9.10 1.50 5.53
C ILE A 25 -9.46 2.01 4.13
N GLN A 26 -10.38 2.97 4.02
CA GLN A 26 -10.72 3.54 2.71
C GLN A 26 -9.49 4.17 2.04
N LEU A 27 -8.60 4.80 2.83
CA LEU A 27 -7.37 5.41 2.30
C LEU A 27 -6.43 4.36 1.68
N LEU A 28 -6.33 3.17 2.29
CA LEU A 28 -5.58 2.05 1.74
C LEU A 28 -6.24 1.53 0.46
N GLN A 29 -7.56 1.39 0.46
CA GLN A 29 -8.30 0.91 -0.71
C GLN A 29 -8.12 1.85 -1.90
N ASP A 30 -8.18 3.16 -1.70
CA ASP A 30 -7.98 4.15 -2.76
C ASP A 30 -6.59 4.00 -3.41
N VAL A 31 -5.54 3.86 -2.59
CA VAL A 31 -4.17 3.63 -3.06
C VAL A 31 -4.06 2.32 -3.85
N VAL A 32 -4.61 1.23 -3.31
CA VAL A 32 -4.61 -0.08 -3.99
C VAL A 32 -5.37 -0.03 -5.31
N SER A 33 -6.49 0.70 -5.39
CA SER A 33 -7.26 0.88 -6.61
C SER A 33 -6.49 1.64 -7.70
N LEU A 34 -5.75 2.69 -7.33
CA LEU A 34 -4.88 3.41 -8.28
C LEU A 34 -3.78 2.49 -8.82
N LEU A 35 -3.09 1.76 -7.93
CA LEU A 35 -2.06 0.80 -8.31
C LEU A 35 -2.63 -0.29 -9.23
N ALA A 36 -3.78 -0.86 -8.90
CA ALA A 36 -4.44 -1.88 -9.70
C ALA A 36 -4.88 -1.37 -11.09
N ALA A 37 -5.24 -0.09 -11.20
CA ALA A 37 -5.54 0.56 -12.47
C ALA A 37 -4.28 0.96 -13.28
N GLY A 38 -3.09 0.78 -12.70
CA GLY A 38 -1.84 1.24 -13.27
C GLY A 38 -1.72 2.75 -13.36
N ILE A 39 -2.42 3.45 -12.47
CA ILE A 39 -2.35 4.90 -12.34
C ILE A 39 -1.24 5.21 -11.33
N PRO A 40 -0.29 6.11 -11.65
CA PRO A 40 0.74 6.54 -10.70
C PRO A 40 0.12 7.11 -9.43
N LEU A 41 0.75 6.84 -8.28
CA LEU A 41 0.32 7.41 -7.01
C LEU A 41 0.61 8.92 -6.96
N PRO A 42 -0.25 9.71 -6.31
CA PRO A 42 0.03 11.12 -6.04
C PRO A 42 1.35 11.32 -5.28
N GLU A 43 2.03 12.45 -5.50
CA GLU A 43 3.35 12.74 -4.88
C GLU A 43 3.32 12.70 -3.35
N LYS A 44 2.18 13.04 -2.71
CA LYS A 44 2.00 12.96 -1.25
C LYS A 44 2.21 11.54 -0.69
N ASN A 45 2.00 10.52 -1.52
CA ASN A 45 2.19 9.13 -1.15
C ASN A 45 3.68 8.72 -1.19
N LYS A 46 4.59 9.58 -1.67
CA LYS A 46 6.05 9.37 -1.63
C LYS A 46 6.48 7.97 -2.10
N ASP A 47 5.86 7.48 -3.15
CA ASP A 47 6.13 6.14 -3.71
C ASP A 47 7.58 6.05 -4.21
N HIS A 48 8.35 5.12 -3.66
CA HIS A 48 9.75 4.93 -4.04
C HIS A 48 10.19 3.47 -3.93
N MET A 49 11.24 3.12 -4.66
CA MET A 49 11.83 1.78 -4.57
C MET A 49 12.61 1.63 -3.28
N LEU A 50 12.45 0.49 -2.63
CA LEU A 50 13.27 0.12 -1.49
C LEU A 50 14.66 -0.36 -1.94
N THR A 51 15.63 -0.29 -1.02
CA THR A 51 17.01 -0.74 -1.25
C THR A 51 17.37 -1.96 -0.38
N GLY A 52 18.54 -2.57 -0.61
CA GLY A 52 19.00 -3.75 0.15
C GLY A 52 18.20 -5.01 -0.18
N ASP A 53 17.81 -5.77 0.84
CA ASP A 53 17.02 -7.01 0.68
C ASP A 53 15.64 -6.77 0.04
N TRP A 54 15.20 -5.52 -0.03
CA TRP A 54 13.90 -5.09 -0.53
C TRP A 54 13.94 -4.46 -1.92
N THR A 55 15.04 -4.59 -2.66
CA THR A 55 15.25 -3.98 -4.00
C THR A 55 14.18 -4.25 -5.06
N ARG A 56 13.33 -5.26 -4.87
CA ARG A 56 12.18 -5.57 -5.75
C ARG A 56 10.84 -5.10 -5.20
N HIS A 57 10.84 -4.33 -4.12
CA HIS A 57 9.66 -3.81 -3.46
C HIS A 57 9.65 -2.30 -3.54
N ARG A 58 8.46 -1.74 -3.44
CA ARG A 58 8.21 -0.31 -3.33
C ARG A 58 7.47 -0.04 -2.03
N GLU A 59 7.69 1.12 -1.46
CA GLU A 59 6.90 1.62 -0.33
C GLU A 59 6.23 2.94 -0.69
N CYS A 60 5.09 3.21 -0.06
CA CYS A 60 4.37 4.47 -0.18
C CYS A 60 3.71 4.80 1.15
N HIS A 61 3.47 6.08 1.41
CA HIS A 61 2.78 6.56 2.60
C HIS A 61 1.29 6.72 2.32
N ILE A 62 0.44 6.17 3.19
CA ILE A 62 -1.01 6.42 3.19
C ILE A 62 -1.31 7.66 4.04
N THR A 63 -0.66 7.76 5.20
CA THR A 63 -0.60 8.95 6.07
C THR A 63 0.83 9.11 6.61
N PRO A 64 1.18 10.23 7.28
CA PRO A 64 2.55 10.41 7.79
C PRO A 64 3.04 9.26 8.68
N ASP A 65 2.16 8.69 9.51
CA ASP A 65 2.46 7.58 10.43
C ASP A 65 1.98 6.21 9.90
N TRP A 66 1.63 6.13 8.61
CA TRP A 66 1.19 4.90 7.97
C TRP A 66 1.89 4.71 6.63
N LEU A 67 2.90 3.85 6.66
CA LEU A 67 3.60 3.28 5.52
C LEU A 67 2.90 2.00 5.03
#